data_AF-A0A354BL18-F1
#
_entry.id   AF-A0A354BL18-F1
#
_cell.length_a   1.000
_cell.length_b   1.000
_cell.length_c   1.000
_cell.angle_alpha   90.00
_cell.angle_beta   90.00
_cell.angle_gamma   90.00
#
_symmetry.space_group_name_H-M   'P 1'
#
loop_
_entity.id
_entity.type
_entity.pdbx_description
1 polymer ?
#
loop_
_entity_poly.entity_id
_entity_poly.type
_entity_poly.pdbx_seq_one_letter_code
_entity_poly.pdbx_strand_id
1 'polypeptide(L)'
;MNKLIKKADVLIEALPYIRTFRGKTVVVKYGGHAMTDASLKERFAQDVVLLKYVGINPVIIHGGGPQIDKMLDRLGIQAKFRHGVRITDAATMEIVEMRSEER
;
A
#
# COMPACT_ATOMS: atom_id res chain seq x y z
N MET A 1 -30.52 10.12 16.36
CA MET A 1 -29.83 11.41 16.61
C MET A 1 -28.34 11.22 16.95
N ASN A 2 -27.99 10.56 18.06
CA ASN A 2 -26.63 10.55 18.62
C ASN A 2 -25.53 10.04 17.67
N LYS A 3 -25.82 9.04 16.83
CA LYS A 3 -24.84 8.51 15.86
C LYS A 3 -24.44 9.52 14.77
N LEU A 4 -25.38 10.37 14.35
CA LEU A 4 -25.12 11.39 13.32
C LEU A 4 -24.35 12.57 13.91
N ILE A 5 -24.72 12.99 15.12
CA ILE A 5 -24.00 14.02 15.89
C ILE A 5 -22.54 13.60 16.08
N LYS A 6 -22.31 12.38 16.58
CA LYS A 6 -20.96 11.83 16.75
C LYS A 6 -20.14 11.79 15.46
N LYS A 7 -20.77 11.48 14.31
CA LYS A 7 -20.08 11.52 13.00
C LYS A 7 -19.69 12.94 12.61
N ALA A 8 -20.57 13.92 12.83
CA ALA A 8 -20.29 15.32 12.55
C ALA A 8 -19.15 15.84 13.43
N ASP A 9 -19.16 15.52 14.73
CA ASP A 9 -18.10 15.90 15.67
C ASP A 9 -16.73 15.40 15.21
N VAL A 10 -16.63 14.11 14.84
CA VAL A 10 -15.38 13.53 14.32
C VAL A 10 -14.90 14.24 13.05
N LEU A 11 -15.80 14.60 12.14
CA LEU A 11 -15.42 15.32 10.92
C LEU A 11 -14.93 16.74 11.23
N ILE A 12 -15.59 17.44 12.15
CA ILE A 12 -15.20 18.78 12.60
C ILE A 12 -13.80 18.74 13.24
N GLU A 13 -13.54 17.76 14.10
CA GLU A 13 -12.23 17.54 14.72
C GLU A 13 -11.13 17.21 13.69
N ALA A 14 -11.50 16.58 12.57
CA ALA A 14 -10.56 16.25 11.50
C ALA A 14 -10.21 17.45 10.58
N LEU A 15 -11.07 18.48 10.50
CA LEU A 15 -10.90 19.61 9.58
C LEU A 15 -9.55 20.35 9.71
N PRO A 16 -9.01 20.63 10.92
CA PRO A 16 -7.70 21.28 11.05
C PRO A 16 -6.57 20.47 10.40
N TYR A 17 -6.60 19.14 10.53
CA TYR A 17 -5.60 18.26 9.92
C TYR A 17 -5.72 18.26 8.39
N ILE A 18 -6.94 18.14 7.86
CA ILE A 18 -7.20 18.22 6.41
C ILE A 18 -6.66 19.53 5.85
N ARG A 19 -6.96 20.67 6.51
CA ARG A 19 -6.47 21.99 6.09
C ARG A 19 -4.93 22.06 6.07
N THR A 20 -4.29 21.44 7.05
CA THR A 20 -2.82 21.44 7.19
C THR A 20 -2.14 20.71 6.01
N PHE A 21 -2.72 19.58 5.57
CA PHE A 21 -2.16 18.76 4.50
C PHE A 21 -2.74 19.06 3.12
N ARG A 22 -3.71 19.95 3.00
CA ARG A 22 -4.29 20.32 1.71
C ARG A 22 -3.22 20.84 0.75
N GLY A 23 -3.21 20.29 -0.46
CA GLY A 23 -2.22 20.57 -1.50
C GLY A 23 -0.85 19.92 -1.28
N LYS A 24 -0.59 19.31 -0.11
CA LYS A 24 0.69 18.65 0.18
C LYS A 24 0.73 17.26 -0.45
N THR A 25 1.94 16.84 -0.80
CA THR A 25 2.23 15.47 -1.23
C THR A 25 2.52 14.60 -0.02
N VAL A 26 1.87 13.43 0.05
CA VAL A 26 2.09 12.45 1.11
C VAL A 26 2.52 11.13 0.47
N VAL A 27 3.74 10.68 0.78
CA VAL A 27 4.26 9.41 0.29
C VAL A 27 3.87 8.31 1.25
N VAL A 28 3.14 7.30 0.77
CA VAL A 28 2.61 6.19 1.55
C VAL A 28 3.26 4.90 1.09
N LYS A 29 4.04 4.27 1.98
CA LYS A 29 4.57 2.93 1.74
C LYS A 29 3.50 1.89 2.07
N TYR A 30 2.99 1.21 1.05
CA TYR A 30 2.03 0.13 1.17
C TYR A 30 2.76 -1.22 1.22
N GLY A 31 2.75 -1.85 2.40
CA GLY A 31 3.49 -3.08 2.65
C GLY A 31 2.88 -4.30 1.95
N GLY A 32 3.73 -5.17 1.39
CA GLY A 32 3.30 -6.38 0.68
C GLY A 32 2.41 -7.35 1.50
N HIS A 33 2.61 -7.43 2.82
CA HIS A 33 1.75 -8.25 3.68
C HIS A 33 0.33 -7.68 3.82
N ALA A 34 0.15 -6.36 3.73
CA ALA A 34 -1.18 -5.75 3.71
C ALA A 34 -1.89 -5.94 2.36
N MET A 35 -1.19 -6.46 1.33
CA MET A 35 -1.74 -6.72 0.00
C MET A 35 -2.37 -8.11 -0.13
N THR A 36 -2.18 -9.00 0.85
CA THR A 36 -2.70 -10.38 0.82
C THR A 36 -4.12 -10.49 1.36
N ASP A 37 -4.54 -9.58 2.23
CA ASP A 37 -5.92 -9.51 2.72
C ASP A 37 -6.75 -8.59 1.83
N ALA A 38 -7.80 -9.14 1.21
CA ALA A 38 -8.67 -8.41 0.30
C ALA A 38 -9.40 -7.25 0.99
N SER A 39 -9.81 -7.42 2.24
CA SER A 39 -10.53 -6.39 3.00
C SER A 39 -9.62 -5.20 3.36
N LEU A 40 -8.34 -5.48 3.71
CA LEU A 40 -7.36 -4.44 3.98
C LEU A 40 -6.99 -3.69 2.70
N LYS A 41 -6.87 -4.40 1.58
CA LYS A 41 -6.61 -3.78 0.27
C LYS A 41 -7.73 -2.81 -0.14
N GLU A 42 -8.98 -3.22 0.03
CA GLU A 42 -10.13 -2.37 -0.29
C GLU A 42 -10.17 -1.12 0.60
N ARG A 43 -9.99 -1.29 1.92
CA ARG A 43 -9.95 -0.16 2.87
C ARG A 43 -8.81 0.80 2.57
N PHE A 44 -7.62 0.29 2.28
CA PHE A 44 -6.48 1.12 1.89
C PHE A 44 -6.78 1.94 0.62
N ALA A 45 -7.40 1.32 -0.39
CA ALA A 45 -7.81 2.03 -1.59
C ALA A 45 -8.84 3.14 -1.28
N GLN A 46 -9.83 2.86 -0.41
CA GLN A 46 -10.80 3.85 0.04
C GLN A 46 -10.14 5.03 0.77
N ASP A 47 -9.16 4.77 1.63
CA ASP A 47 -8.42 5.81 2.35
C ASP A 47 -7.58 6.68 1.40
N VAL A 48 -6.91 6.08 0.42
CA VAL A 48 -6.16 6.81 -0.61
C VAL A 48 -7.08 7.73 -1.41
N VAL A 49 -8.25 7.23 -1.82
CA VAL A 49 -9.24 8.03 -2.54
C VAL A 49 -9.74 9.18 -1.68
N LEU A 50 -10.03 8.92 -0.39
CA LEU A 50 -10.43 9.95 0.56
C LEU A 50 -9.38 11.04 0.69
N LEU A 51 -8.10 10.68 0.85
CA LEU A 51 -6.99 11.64 0.89
C LEU A 51 -7.01 12.54 -0.36
N LYS A 52 -7.19 11.95 -1.55
CA LYS A 52 -7.28 12.73 -2.78
C LYS A 52 -8.50 13.67 -2.81
N TYR A 53 -9.66 13.19 -2.38
CA TYR A 53 -10.88 14.00 -2.33
C TYR A 53 -10.80 15.18 -1.37
N VAL A 54 -10.12 15.03 -0.24
CA VAL A 54 -9.93 16.14 0.72
C VAL A 54 -8.78 17.09 0.31
N GLY A 55 -8.15 16.84 -0.84
CA GLY A 55 -7.15 17.71 -1.45
C GLY A 55 -5.71 17.40 -1.07
N ILE A 56 -5.44 16.25 -0.48
CA ILE A 56 -4.07 15.73 -0.26
C ILE A 56 -3.63 15.02 -1.55
N ASN A 57 -2.34 15.05 -1.87
CA ASN A 57 -1.79 14.37 -3.05
C ASN A 57 -1.05 13.09 -2.61
N PRO A 58 -1.72 11.93 -2.50
CA PRO A 58 -1.05 10.69 -2.11
C PRO A 58 -0.17 10.16 -3.26
N VAL A 59 1.03 9.69 -2.91
CA VAL A 59 1.94 8.93 -3.78
C VAL A 59 2.19 7.59 -3.11
N ILE A 60 1.82 6.50 -3.78
CA ILE A 60 1.87 5.15 -3.19
C ILE A 60 3.14 4.45 -3.68
N ILE A 61 3.91 3.92 -2.74
CA ILE A 61 5.04 3.02 -3.02
C ILE A 61 4.66 1.66 -2.46
N HIS A 62 4.55 0.63 -3.30
CA HIS A 62 4.23 -0.71 -2.84
C HIS A 62 5.43 -1.66 -2.98
N GLY A 63 5.38 -2.76 -2.23
CA GLY A 63 6.26 -3.91 -2.47
C GLY A 63 5.59 -4.97 -3.35
N GLY A 64 6.26 -6.10 -3.53
CA GLY A 64 5.71 -7.27 -4.24
C GLY A 64 6.11 -8.61 -3.62
N GLY A 65 6.70 -8.61 -2.42
CA GLY A 65 7.34 -9.78 -1.80
C GLY A 65 6.53 -11.07 -1.88
N PRO A 66 5.28 -11.12 -1.36
CA PRO A 66 4.46 -12.33 -1.39
C PRO A 66 4.13 -12.84 -2.81
N GLN A 67 3.97 -11.95 -3.79
CA GLN A 67 3.68 -12.33 -5.17
C GLN A 67 4.92 -12.90 -5.87
N ILE A 68 6.09 -12.30 -5.62
CA ILE A 68 7.38 -12.78 -6.11
C ILE A 68 7.68 -14.15 -5.51
N ASP A 69 7.48 -14.34 -4.20
CA ASP A 69 7.71 -15.63 -3.52
C ASP A 69 6.84 -16.74 -4.10
N LYS A 70 5.56 -16.44 -4.35
CA LYS A 70 4.63 -17.39 -4.98
C LYS A 70 5.05 -17.79 -6.40
N MET A 71 5.65 -16.87 -7.15
CA MET A 71 6.12 -17.16 -8.51
C MET A 71 7.40 -17.99 -8.49
N LEU A 72 8.36 -17.64 -7.62
CA LEU A 72 9.59 -18.41 -7.45
C LEU A 72 9.29 -19.86 -7.05
N ASP A 73 8.36 -20.06 -6.11
CA ASP A 73 7.93 -21.39 -5.68
C ASP A 73 7.33 -22.21 -6.83
N ARG A 74 6.48 -21.59 -7.66
CA ARG A 74 5.92 -22.24 -8.87
C ARG A 74 6.97 -22.65 -9.89
N LEU A 75 8.09 -21.93 -9.94
CA LEU A 75 9.21 -22.23 -10.83
C LEU A 75 10.26 -23.15 -10.18
N GLY A 76 10.02 -23.61 -8.94
CA GLY A 76 10.95 -24.46 -8.20
C GLY A 76 12.21 -23.72 -7.72
N ILE A 77 12.20 -22.38 -7.73
CA ILE A 77 13.32 -21.55 -7.30
C ILE A 77 13.13 -21.21 -5.82
N GLN A 78 14.06 -21.62 -4.96
CA GLN A 78 14.00 -21.26 -3.55
C GLN A 78 14.38 -19.80 -3.33
N ALA A 79 13.45 -19.03 -2.75
CA ALA A 79 13.73 -17.67 -2.32
C ALA A 79 14.76 -17.68 -1.18
N LYS A 80 15.87 -16.95 -1.36
CA LYS A 80 16.93 -16.81 -0.34
C LYS A 80 16.93 -15.41 0.22
N PHE A 81 17.13 -15.29 1.53
CA PHE A 81 17.18 -14.02 2.22
C PHE A 81 18.43 -13.94 3.10
N ARG A 82 19.01 -12.75 3.18
CA ARG A 82 20.11 -12.43 4.11
C ARG A 82 19.78 -11.10 4.79
N HIS A 83 19.75 -11.10 6.12
CA HIS A 83 19.40 -9.92 6.93
C HIS A 83 18.07 -9.25 6.51
N GLY A 84 17.06 -10.05 6.14
CA GLY A 84 15.75 -9.55 5.73
C GLY A 84 15.67 -8.99 4.31
N VAL A 85 16.74 -9.04 3.52
CA VAL A 85 16.78 -8.64 2.11
C VAL A 85 16.89 -9.88 1.23
N ARG A 86 16.13 -9.91 0.13
CA ARG A 86 16.18 -11.01 -0.85
C ARG A 86 17.53 -11.01 -1.56
N ILE A 87 18.19 -12.17 -1.59
CA ILE A 87 19.32 -12.40 -2.50
C ILE A 87 18.73 -12.57 -3.89
N THR A 88 19.08 -11.69 -4.82
CA THR A 88 18.49 -11.62 -6.15
C THR A 88 19.59 -11.86 -7.18
N ASP A 89 19.66 -13.09 -7.71
CA ASP A 89 20.51 -13.43 -8.86
C ASP A 89 19.80 -13.06 -10.18
N ALA A 90 20.44 -13.31 -11.32
CA ALA A 90 19.90 -12.93 -12.63
C ALA A 90 18.50 -13.52 -12.89
N ALA A 91 18.30 -14.82 -12.63
CA ALA A 91 17.00 -15.48 -12.81
C ALA A 91 15.94 -14.94 -11.85
N THR A 92 16.32 -14.65 -10.59
CA THR A 92 15.41 -14.03 -9.62
C THR A 92 15.04 -12.61 -10.04
N MET A 93 15.98 -11.85 -10.61
CA MET A 93 15.75 -10.47 -11.06
C MET A 93 14.71 -10.39 -12.19
N GLU A 94 14.79 -11.27 -13.19
CA GLU A 94 13.79 -11.34 -14.28
C GLU A 94 12.38 -11.55 -13.72
N ILE A 95 12.24 -12.40 -12.69
CA ILE A 95 10.96 -12.67 -12.04
C ILE A 95 10.48 -11.46 -11.24
N VAL A 96 11.39 -10.79 -10.53
CA VAL A 96 11.06 -9.57 -9.76
C VAL A 96 10.58 -8.47 -10.69
N GLU A 97 11.25 -8.24 -11.82
CA GLU A 97 10.90 -7.23 -12.82
C GLU A 97 9.53 -7.52 -13.43
N MET A 98 9.33 -8.74 -13.95
CA MET A 98 8.06 -9.16 -14.53
C MET A 98 6.87 -9.00 -13.56
N ARG A 99 7.06 -9.25 -12.27
CA ARG A 99 6.01 -9.12 -11.24
C ARG A 99 5.82 -7.69 -10.73
N SER A 100 6.81 -6.82 -10.94
CA SER A 100 6.72 -5.40 -10.57
C SER A 100 6.02 -4.59 -11.66
N GLU A 101 6.01 -5.08 -12.89
CA GLU A 101 5.41 -4.42 -14.06
C GLU A 101 3.97 -4.86 -14.37
N GLU A 102 3.43 -5.86 -13.67
CA GLU A 102 2.01 -6.26 -13.78
C GLU A 102 1.12 -5.09 -13.31
N ARG A 103 0.68 -4.28 -14.28
CA ARG A 103 -0.35 -3.23 -14.17
C ARG A 103 -1.76 -3.81 -14.10
#